data_AF-A0A151Y5I3-F1
#
_entry.id   AF-A0A151Y5I3-F1
#
_cell.length_a   1.000
_cell.length_b   1.000
_cell.length_c   1.000
_cell.angle_alpha   90.00
_cell.angle_beta   90.00
_cell.angle_gamma   90.00
#
_symmetry.space_group_name_H-M   'P 1'
#
loop_
_entity.id
_entity.type
_entity.pdbx_description
1 polymer ?
#
loop_
_entity_poly.entity_id
_entity_poly.type
_entity_poly.pdbx_seq_one_letter_code
_entity_poly.pdbx_strand_id
1 'polypeptide(L)'
;MNIEKYIIRVQEPQTKKRKFFISSKQLYRMLQTDVSYKTFVETNITWSRLRENIDYHFNAQHDTYNLSICAVQAILILENTEKSWQFFNELTDLINNGFNRS
;
A
#
# COMPACT_ATOMS: atom_id res chain seq x y z
N MET A 1 7.69 -13.92 -1.07
CA MET A 1 6.53 -13.49 -1.88
C MET A 1 6.78 -12.02 -2.19
N ASN A 2 6.85 -11.57 -3.45
CA ASN A 2 7.30 -10.21 -3.77
C ASN A 2 6.13 -9.21 -3.73
N ILE A 3 6.29 -8.09 -3.02
CA ILE A 3 5.28 -7.01 -2.93
C ILE A 3 4.91 -6.42 -4.29
N GLU A 4 5.82 -6.46 -5.26
CA GLU A 4 5.62 -5.97 -6.62
C GLU A 4 4.35 -6.52 -7.29
N LYS A 5 4.04 -7.81 -7.06
CA LYS A 5 2.89 -8.49 -7.69
C LYS A 5 1.54 -7.92 -7.27
N TYR A 6 1.50 -7.14 -6.19
CA TYR A 6 0.29 -6.54 -5.64
C TYR A 6 0.18 -5.06 -6.00
N ILE A 7 1.19 -4.48 -6.64
CA ILE A 7 1.17 -3.10 -7.10
C ILE A 7 0.28 -3.01 -8.34
N ILE A 8 -0.83 -2.30 -8.18
CA ILE A 8 -1.74 -1.95 -9.26
C ILE A 8 -1.22 -0.68 -9.92
N ARG A 9 -1.02 -0.75 -11.24
CA ARG A 9 -0.55 0.35 -12.08
C ARG A 9 -1.72 0.87 -12.91
N VAL A 10 -2.11 2.13 -12.74
CA VAL A 10 -3.18 2.76 -13.51
C VAL A 10 -2.67 4.05 -14.13
N GLN A 11 -2.95 4.24 -15.42
CA GLN A 11 -2.73 5.54 -16.07
C GLN A 11 -3.99 6.39 -15.93
N GLU A 12 -3.86 7.56 -15.32
CA GLU A 12 -4.97 8.50 -15.22
C GLU A 12 -5.35 9.02 -16.62
N PRO A 13 -6.62 8.90 -17.06
CA PRO A 13 -7.00 9.22 -18.42
C PRO A 13 -6.73 10.68 -18.81
N GLN A 14 -6.95 11.60 -17.87
CA GLN A 14 -6.89 13.05 -18.07
C GLN A 14 -5.44 13.57 -18.05
N THR A 15 -4.66 13.19 -17.03
CA THR A 15 -3.30 13.73 -16.84
C THR A 15 -2.22 12.88 -17.49
N LYS A 16 -2.55 11.67 -17.95
CA LYS A 16 -1.62 10.61 -18.40
C LYS A 16 -0.57 10.20 -17.37
N LYS A 17 -0.66 10.68 -16.13
CA LYS A 17 0.24 10.29 -15.03
C LYS A 17 -0.04 8.85 -14.63
N ARG A 18 1.04 8.11 -14.37
CA ARG A 18 0.97 6.76 -13.81
C ARG A 18 0.76 6.87 -12.31
N LYS A 19 -0.25 6.18 -11.79
CA LYS A 19 -0.52 6.02 -10.38
C LYS A 19 -0.23 4.57 -10.01
N PHE A 20 0.43 4.38 -8.87
CA PHE A 20 0.77 3.09 -8.31
C PHE A 20 0.10 2.98 -6.95
N PHE A 21 -0.62 1.89 -6.72
CA PHE A 21 -1.28 1.67 -5.44
C PHE A 21 -1.37 0.19 -5.10
N ILE A 22 -1.57 -0.10 -3.82
CA ILE A 22 -1.88 -1.44 -3.30
C ILE A 22 -3.20 -1.32 -2.54
N SER A 23 -4.08 -2.31 -2.65
CA SER A 23 -5.30 -2.30 -1.81
C SER A 23 -4.96 -2.67 -0.36
N SER A 24 -5.63 -2.05 0.59
CA SER A 24 -5.47 -2.35 2.02
C SER A 24 -5.78 -3.81 2.34
N LYS A 25 -6.76 -4.42 1.65
CA LYS A 25 -7.08 -5.86 1.80
C LYS A 25 -5.92 -6.75 1.35
N GLN A 26 -5.23 -6.41 0.25
CA GLN A 26 -4.06 -7.14 -0.21
C GLN A 26 -2.89 -6.98 0.77
N LEU A 27 -2.59 -5.74 1.18
CA LEU A 27 -1.51 -5.48 2.13
C LEU A 27 -1.72 -6.22 3.46
N TYR A 28 -2.93 -6.17 4.00
CA TYR A 28 -3.33 -6.90 5.21
C TYR A 28 -3.07 -8.42 5.08
N ARG A 29 -3.53 -9.04 3.98
CA ARG A 29 -3.33 -10.48 3.72
C ARG A 29 -1.85 -10.83 3.58
N MET A 30 -1.06 -9.95 2.97
CA MET A 30 0.37 -10.14 2.81
C MET A 30 1.10 -10.09 4.14
N LEU A 31 0.75 -9.15 5.01
CA LEU A 31 1.40 -8.97 6.30
C LEU A 31 1.10 -10.12 7.28
N GLN A 32 -0.03 -10.82 7.10
CA GLN A 32 -0.45 -11.90 8.00
C GLN A 32 -0.45 -11.45 9.47
N THR A 33 -0.99 -10.26 9.71
CA THR A 33 -1.12 -9.69 11.05
C THR A 33 -2.14 -10.46 11.89
N ASP A 34 -1.93 -10.48 13.20
CA ASP A 34 -2.80 -11.17 14.18
C ASP A 34 -4.05 -10.36 14.54
N VAL A 35 -4.15 -9.11 14.08
CA VAL A 35 -5.32 -8.26 14.32
C VAL A 35 -6.36 -8.42 13.23
N SER A 36 -7.61 -8.08 13.53
CA SER A 36 -8.67 -8.08 12.51
C SER A 36 -8.39 -7.05 11.41
N TYR A 37 -8.90 -7.29 10.19
CA TYR A 37 -8.81 -6.31 9.10
C TYR A 37 -9.39 -4.94 9.48
N LYS A 38 -10.47 -4.90 10.27
CA LYS A 38 -11.05 -3.66 10.77
C LYS A 38 -10.04 -2.89 11.63
N THR A 39 -9.44 -3.58 12.61
CA THR A 39 -8.42 -3.00 13.49
C THR A 39 -7.20 -2.53 12.72
N PHE A 40 -6.75 -3.30 11.71
CA PHE A 40 -5.66 -2.93 10.83
C PHE A 40 -5.94 -1.61 10.10
N VAL A 41 -7.14 -1.46 9.52
CA VAL A 41 -7.56 -0.23 8.84
C VAL A 41 -7.62 0.94 9.83
N GLU A 42 -8.22 0.74 11.00
CA GLU A 42 -8.39 1.80 11.98
C GLU A 42 -7.04 2.36 12.42
N THR A 43 -6.12 1.48 12.81
CA THR A 43 -4.80 1.84 13.36
C THR A 43 -3.85 2.40 12.29
N ASN A 44 -3.76 1.76 11.13
CA ASN A 44 -2.75 2.11 10.13
C ASN A 44 -3.21 3.13 9.10
N ILE A 45 -4.53 3.29 8.91
CA ILE A 45 -5.09 4.17 7.88
C ILE A 45 -5.83 5.32 8.55
N THR A 46 -6.97 5.07 9.19
CA THR A 46 -7.89 6.16 9.56
C THR A 46 -7.46 6.94 10.80
N TRP A 47 -6.77 6.32 11.76
CA TRP A 47 -6.22 7.00 12.95
C TRP A 47 -4.77 7.46 12.76
N SER A 48 -4.18 7.14 11.61
CA SER A 48 -2.85 7.60 11.25
C SER A 48 -2.86 9.06 10.79
N ARG A 49 -1.67 9.62 10.50
CA ARG A 49 -1.53 10.95 9.87
C ARG A 49 -1.56 10.90 8.34
N LEU A 50 -1.91 9.76 7.74
CA LEU A 50 -2.07 9.66 6.30
C LEU A 50 -3.23 10.56 5.84
N ARG A 51 -3.05 11.23 4.71
CA ARG A 51 -4.02 12.19 4.18
C ARG A 51 -4.94 11.51 3.19
N GLU A 52 -6.24 11.64 3.42
CA GLU A 52 -7.25 11.19 2.48
C GLU A 52 -7.14 11.90 1.12
N ASN A 53 -7.39 11.17 0.04
CA ASN A 53 -7.26 11.58 -1.36
C ASN A 53 -5.84 11.95 -1.83
N ILE A 54 -4.83 11.77 -0.97
CA ILE A 54 -3.41 11.93 -1.32
C ILE A 54 -2.69 10.61 -1.07
N ASP A 55 -2.68 10.16 0.18
CA ASP A 55 -1.97 8.98 0.62
C ASP A 55 -2.86 7.72 0.49
N TYR A 56 -4.17 7.87 0.71
CA TYR A 56 -5.16 6.80 0.50
C TYR A 56 -6.49 7.32 -0.06
N HIS A 57 -7.29 6.43 -0.64
CA HIS A 57 -8.67 6.71 -1.06
C HIS A 57 -9.55 5.48 -0.86
N PHE A 58 -10.79 5.66 -0.37
CA PHE A 58 -11.74 4.55 -0.23
C PHE A 58 -12.38 4.19 -1.57
N ASN A 59 -12.23 2.94 -1.98
CA ASN A 59 -12.81 2.36 -3.18
C ASN A 59 -14.12 1.64 -2.82
N ALA A 60 -15.25 2.31 -3.04
CA ALA A 60 -16.57 1.79 -2.70
C ALA A 60 -16.96 0.53 -3.51
N GLN A 61 -16.49 0.41 -4.75
CA GLN A 61 -16.80 -0.72 -5.63
C GLN A 61 -16.21 -2.04 -5.10
N HIS A 62 -15.05 -1.97 -4.44
CA HIS A 62 -14.33 -3.13 -3.91
C HIS A 62 -14.27 -3.18 -2.38
N ASP A 63 -14.91 -2.22 -1.71
CA ASP A 63 -14.94 -2.08 -0.25
C ASP A 63 -13.51 -2.15 0.36
N THR A 64 -12.60 -1.33 -0.15
CA THR A 64 -11.19 -1.35 0.28
C THR A 64 -10.55 0.02 0.14
N TYR A 65 -9.43 0.27 0.81
CA TYR A 65 -8.66 1.50 0.61
C TYR A 65 -7.57 1.25 -0.44
N ASN A 66 -7.52 2.11 -1.45
CA ASN A 66 -6.38 2.19 -2.36
C ASN A 66 -5.29 3.01 -1.64
N LEU A 67 -4.14 2.38 -1.40
CA LEU A 67 -3.01 2.99 -0.71
C LEU A 67 -1.94 3.38 -1.72
N SER A 68 -1.51 4.63 -1.71
CA SER A 68 -0.33 5.06 -2.47
C SER A 68 0.91 4.31 -1.99
N ILE A 69 1.95 4.25 -2.81
CA ILE A 69 3.23 3.63 -2.45
C ILE A 69 3.82 4.24 -1.17
N CYS A 70 3.73 5.56 -1.01
CA CYS A 70 4.20 6.25 0.20
C CYS A 70 3.40 5.83 1.44
N ALA A 71 2.07 5.70 1.32
CA ALA A 71 1.24 5.19 2.42
C ALA A 71 1.63 3.77 2.79
N VAL A 72 1.87 2.90 1.81
CA VAL A 72 2.33 1.53 2.06
C VAL A 72 3.65 1.53 2.81
N GLN A 73 4.65 2.32 2.38
CA GLN A 73 5.92 2.46 3.11
C GLN A 73 5.71 2.87 4.57
N ALA A 74 4.85 3.86 4.82
CA ALA A 74 4.55 4.32 6.18
C ALA A 74 3.90 3.20 7.02
N ILE A 75 2.91 2.50 6.47
CA ILE A 75 2.23 1.38 7.17
C ILE A 75 3.22 0.24 7.46
N LEU A 76 4.11 -0.09 6.52
CA LEU A 76 5.13 -1.13 6.73
C LEU A 76 6.07 -0.79 7.90
N ILE A 77 6.41 0.49 8.06
CA ILE A 77 7.19 0.98 9.21
C ILE A 77 6.39 0.84 10.50
N LEU A 78 5.09 1.22 10.49
CA LEU A 78 4.23 1.16 11.68
C LEU A 78 3.98 -0.26 12.17
N GLU A 79 3.81 -1.22 11.26
CA GLU A 79 3.60 -2.63 11.61
C GLU A 79 4.85 -3.24 12.27
N ASN A 80 6.04 -2.75 11.93
CA ASN A 80 7.31 -3.06 12.59
C ASN A 80 7.55 -4.56 12.86
N THR A 81 7.25 -5.42 11.88
CA THR A 81 7.56 -6.85 11.91
C THR A 81 8.70 -7.17 10.94
N GLU A 82 9.37 -8.31 11.10
CA GLU A 82 10.37 -8.78 10.14
C GLU A 82 9.83 -8.79 8.71
N LYS A 83 8.58 -9.23 8.56
CA LYS A 83 7.89 -9.30 7.28
C LYS A 83 7.59 -7.93 6.70
N SER A 84 7.18 -6.96 7.52
CA SER A 84 6.94 -5.60 7.03
C SER A 84 8.23 -4.91 6.60
N TRP A 85 9.34 -5.15 7.31
CA TRP A 85 10.67 -4.68 6.93
C TRP A 85 11.17 -5.31 5.63
N GLN A 86 10.94 -6.61 5.42
CA GLN A 86 11.24 -7.26 4.14
C GLN A 86 10.52 -6.55 2.99
N PHE A 87 9.20 -6.36 3.11
CA PHE A 87 8.43 -5.67 2.08
C PHE A 87 8.84 -4.21 1.90
N PHE A 88 9.25 -3.52 2.96
CA PHE A 88 9.73 -2.14 2.90
C PHE A 88 11.00 -2.04 2.05
N ASN A 89 11.93 -2.96 2.25
CA ASN A 89 13.17 -3.02 1.47
C ASN A 89 12.88 -3.37 0.01
N GLU A 90 12.06 -4.39 -0.24
CA GLU A 90 11.63 -4.75 -1.60
C GLU A 90 10.97 -3.56 -2.32
N LEU A 91 10.08 -2.83 -1.65
CA LEU A 91 9.40 -1.67 -2.21
C LEU A 91 10.37 -0.50 -2.47
N THR A 92 11.31 -0.27 -1.57
CA THR A 92 12.38 0.73 -1.72
C THR A 92 13.25 0.42 -2.94
N ASP A 93 13.61 -0.85 -3.14
CA ASP A 93 14.35 -1.28 -4.33
C ASP A 93 13.55 -1.05 -5.62
N LEU A 94 12.24 -1.31 -5.61
CA LEU A 94 11.37 -1.04 -6.77
C LEU A 94 11.31 0.44 -7.11
N ILE A 95 11.20 1.30 -6.08
CA ILE A 95 11.21 2.76 -6.25
C ILE A 95 12.56 3.21 -6.84
N ASN A 96 13.67 2.74 -6.29
CA ASN A 96 15.02 3.09 -6.75
C ASN A 96 15.27 2.64 -8.19
N ASN A 97 14.67 1.52 -8.60
CA ASN A 97 14.73 1.01 -9.97
C ASN A 97 13.64 1.59 -10.89
N GLY A 98 12.88 2.59 -10.45
CA GLY A 98 11.85 3.25 -11.27
C GLY A 98 10.69 2.35 -11.69
N PHE A 99 10.45 1.25 -10.97
CA PHE A 99 9.48 0.20 -11.35
C PHE A 99 9.77 -0.44 -12.73
N ASN A 100 11.04 -0.48 -13.15
CA ASN A 100 11.49 -1.00 -14.46
C ASN A 100 11.42 -2.53 -14.60
N ARG A 101 11.01 -3.26 -13.56
CA ARG A 101 10.74 -4.69 -13.65
C ARG A 101 9.32 -4.87 -14.19
N SER A 102 9.25 -5.30 -15.44
CA SER A 102 8.04 -5.74 -16.15
C SER A 102 8.43 -6.91 -17.04
#